data_AF-A0A950KEG6-F1
#
_entry.id   AF-A0A950KEG6-F1
#
_cell.length_a   1.000
_cell.length_b   1.000
_cell.length_c   1.000
_cell.angle_alpha   90.00
_cell.angle_beta   90.00
_cell.angle_gamma   90.00
#
_symmetry.space_group_name_H-M   'P 1'
#
loop_
_entity.id
_entity.type
_entity.pdbx_description
1 polymer ?
#
loop_
_entity_poly.entity_id
_entity_poly.type
_entity_poly.pdbx_seq_one_letter_code
_entity_poly.pdbx_strand_id
1 'polypeptide(L)'
;MAKSTVMTIRLAPEINAKLEALSQNLKRSKSWLAGEAIASYVELNAWQVAHIKEAIDEDETGEPGVPHAEIVEWMDSWGSEHELPRPIPKKP
;
A
#
# COMPACT_ATOMS: atom_id res chain seq x y z
N MET A 1 19.33 -20.25 -6.56
CA MET A 1 18.03 -20.42 -5.85
C MET A 1 17.91 -19.29 -4.84
N ALA A 2 16.77 -18.59 -4.79
CA ALA A 2 16.57 -17.54 -3.79
C ALA A 2 16.60 -18.15 -2.38
N LYS A 3 17.25 -17.47 -1.44
CA LYS A 3 17.42 -17.93 -0.06
C LYS A 3 16.10 -17.73 0.69
N SER A 4 15.52 -18.79 1.25
CA SER A 4 14.33 -18.68 2.10
C SER A 4 14.73 -18.42 3.55
N THR A 5 13.88 -17.69 4.28
CA THR A 5 14.00 -17.45 5.72
C THR A 5 12.85 -18.15 6.44
N VAL A 6 13.12 -18.71 7.62
CA VAL A 6 12.10 -19.36 8.45
C VAL A 6 11.56 -18.36 9.47
N MET A 7 10.23 -18.29 9.57
CA MET A 7 9.54 -17.58 10.63
C MET A 7 8.60 -18.53 11.36
N THR A 8 8.51 -18.40 12.69
CA THR A 8 7.55 -19.15 13.49
C THR A 8 6.38 -18.22 13.81
N ILE A 9 5.17 -18.64 13.43
CA ILE A 9 3.93 -17.89 13.70
C ILE A 9 3.04 -18.69 14.64
N ARG A 10 2.32 -17.98 15.51
CA ARG A 10 1.25 -18.56 16.32
C ARG A 10 -0.06 -18.41 15.56
N LEU A 11 -0.77 -19.50 15.39
CA LEU A 11 -2.10 -19.52 14.77
C LEU A 11 -3.11 -19.98 15.81
N ALA A 12 -4.30 -19.36 15.79
CA ALA A 12 -5.42 -19.89 16.55
C ALA A 12 -5.77 -21.30 16.01
N PRO A 13 -6.14 -22.27 16.88
CA PRO A 13 -6.37 -23.66 16.49
C PRO A 13 -7.34 -23.81 15.31
N GLU A 14 -8.41 -23.00 15.29
CA GLU A 14 -9.42 -22.98 14.25
C GLU A 14 -8.87 -22.52 12.88
N ILE A 15 -7.92 -21.59 12.87
CA ILE A 15 -7.26 -21.13 11.63
C ILE A 15 -6.32 -22.21 11.11
N ASN A 16 -5.55 -22.85 11.98
CA ASN A 16 -4.67 -23.96 11.59
C ASN A 16 -5.47 -25.12 10.99
N ALA A 17 -6.63 -25.46 11.56
CA ALA A 17 -7.51 -26.50 11.03
C ALA A 17 -8.05 -26.14 9.63
N LYS A 18 -8.49 -24.89 9.42
CA LYS A 18 -8.94 -24.42 8.09
C LYS A 18 -7.80 -24.43 7.08
N LEU A 19 -6.59 -24.01 7.48
CA LEU A 19 -5.41 -24.01 6.61
C LEU A 19 -4.99 -25.43 6.22
N GLU A 20 -5.06 -26.39 7.14
CA GLU A 20 -4.82 -27.81 6.86
C GLU A 20 -5.78 -28.34 5.81
N ALA A 21 -7.10 -28.15 5.99
CA ALA A 21 -8.11 -28.58 5.02
C ALA A 21 -7.91 -27.93 3.64
N LEU A 22 -7.58 -26.64 3.60
CA LEU A 22 -7.30 -25.93 2.36
C LEU A 22 -6.05 -26.49 1.65
N SER A 23 -5.01 -26.79 2.43
CA SER A 23 -3.74 -27.35 1.91
C SER A 23 -3.94 -28.69 1.21
N GLN A 24 -4.79 -29.54 1.76
CA GLN A 24 -5.11 -30.86 1.20
C GLN A 24 -5.89 -30.74 -0.12
N ASN A 25 -6.90 -29.86 -0.15
CA ASN A 25 -7.70 -29.63 -1.36
C ASN A 25 -6.89 -29.01 -2.51
N LEU A 26 -6.00 -28.08 -2.19
CA LEU A 26 -5.16 -27.40 -3.19
C LEU A 26 -3.88 -28.17 -3.55
N LYS A 27 -3.60 -29.28 -2.87
CA LYS A 27 -2.35 -30.05 -3.00
C LYS A 27 -1.11 -29.17 -2.82
N ARG A 28 -1.16 -28.25 -1.86
CA ARG A 28 -0.06 -27.36 -1.48
C ARG A 28 0.27 -27.53 -0.01
N SER A 29 1.51 -27.29 0.40
CA SER A 29 1.85 -27.34 1.83
C SER A 29 1.28 -26.12 2.56
N LYS A 30 1.01 -26.26 3.86
CA LYS A 30 0.61 -25.14 4.72
C LYS A 30 1.61 -23.98 4.67
N SER A 31 2.91 -24.28 4.67
CA SER A 31 3.96 -23.27 4.59
C SER A 31 3.94 -22.52 3.26
N TRP A 32 3.61 -23.19 2.16
CA TRP A 32 3.46 -22.53 0.86
C TRP A 32 2.27 -21.57 0.87
N LEU A 33 1.11 -22.03 1.35
CA LEU A 33 -0.09 -21.18 1.46
C LEU A 33 0.10 -19.99 2.41
N ALA A 34 0.79 -20.20 3.54
CA ALA A 34 1.12 -19.13 4.47
C ALA A 34 2.09 -18.12 3.84
N GLY A 35 3.10 -18.59 3.11
CA GLY A 35 4.03 -17.73 2.38
C GLY A 35 3.31 -16.88 1.34
N GLU A 36 2.39 -17.48 0.57
CA GLU A 36 1.59 -16.78 -0.43
C GLU A 36 0.70 -15.71 0.19
N ALA A 37 -0.01 -16.05 1.28
CA ALA A 37 -0.85 -15.09 1.98
C ALA A 37 -0.05 -13.90 2.55
N ILE A 38 1.15 -14.16 3.08
CA ILE A 38 2.05 -13.11 3.58
C ILE A 38 2.56 -12.24 2.43
N ALA A 39 2.97 -12.84 1.30
CA ALA A 39 3.42 -12.11 0.12
C ALA A 39 2.33 -11.17 -0.41
N SER A 40 1.10 -11.68 -0.59
CA SER A 40 -0.03 -10.86 -1.03
C SER A 40 -0.35 -9.73 -0.04
N TYR A 41 -0.27 -10.00 1.27
CA TYR A 41 -0.48 -8.96 2.28
C TYR A 41 0.59 -7.86 2.19
N VAL A 42 1.86 -8.24 2.07
CA VAL A 42 2.96 -7.28 1.96
C VAL A 42 2.83 -6.45 0.70
N GLU A 43 2.60 -7.08 -0.45
CA GLU A 43 2.44 -6.38 -1.74
C GLU A 43 1.28 -5.38 -1.69
N LEU A 44 0.15 -5.78 -1.10
CA LEU A 44 -1.04 -4.93 -0.98
C LEU A 44 -0.83 -3.72 -0.05
N ASN A 45 -0.01 -3.85 0.99
CA ASN A 45 0.09 -2.84 2.05
C ASN A 45 1.39 -2.03 2.02
N ALA A 46 2.46 -2.54 1.39
CA ALA A 46 3.76 -1.89 1.41
C ALA A 46 3.78 -0.55 0.68
N TRP A 47 2.97 -0.39 -0.37
CA TRP A 47 2.95 0.85 -1.17
C TRP A 47 2.49 2.06 -0.35
N GLN A 48 1.51 1.90 0.56
CA GLN A 48 1.02 3.01 1.38
C GLN A 48 2.09 3.52 2.33
N VAL A 49 2.81 2.60 2.97
CA VAL A 49 3.89 2.93 3.90
C VAL A 49 5.05 3.59 3.16
N ALA A 50 5.38 3.10 1.96
CA ALA A 50 6.41 3.71 1.13
C ALA A 50 6.01 5.14 0.72
N HIS A 51 4.78 5.34 0.26
CA HIS A 51 4.30 6.63 -0.23
C HIS A 51 4.17 7.67 0.89
N ILE A 52 3.73 7.27 2.10
CA ILE A 52 3.71 8.18 3.25
C ILE A 52 5.12 8.64 3.61
N LYS A 53 6.10 7.73 3.58
CA LYS A 53 7.49 8.11 3.87
C LYS A 53 8.07 9.03 2.81
N GLU A 54 7.81 8.75 1.54
CA GLU A 54 8.20 9.60 0.42
C GLU A 54 7.60 11.01 0.57
N ALA A 55 6.31 11.13 0.85
CA ALA A 55 5.66 12.43 1.07
C ALA A 55 6.22 13.20 2.28
N ILE A 56 6.62 12.51 3.35
CA ILE A 56 7.30 13.15 4.51
C ILE A 56 8.69 13.63 4.11
N ASP A 57 9.47 12.82 3.40
CA ASP A 57 10.81 13.18 2.94
C ASP A 57 10.75 14.37 1.96
N GLU A 58 9.75 14.42 1.07
CA GLU A 58 9.50 15.55 0.16
C GLU A 58 9.24 16.87 0.93
N ASP A 59 8.43 16.82 1.99
CA ASP A 59 8.15 17.97 2.85
C ASP A 59 9.40 18.41 3.63
N GLU A 60 10.15 17.47 4.22
CA GLU A 60 11.38 17.76 4.96
C GLU A 60 12.49 18.35 4.07
N THR A 61 12.55 17.94 2.81
CA THR A 61 13.55 18.42 1.84
C THR A 61 13.14 19.71 1.13
N GLY A 62 11.93 20.22 1.40
CA GLY A 62 11.43 21.45 0.83
C GLY A 62 11.11 21.33 -0.67
N GLU A 63 10.64 20.16 -1.10
CA GLU A 63 10.17 19.97 -2.46
C GLU A 63 9.04 20.95 -2.81
N PRO A 64 8.92 21.35 -4.09
CA PRO A 64 7.86 22.25 -4.54
C PRO A 64 6.46 21.75 -4.17
N GLY A 65 5.64 22.61 -3.57
CA GLY A 65 4.25 22.32 -3.20
C GLY A 65 3.26 23.24 -3.93
N VAL A 66 1.97 22.92 -3.88
CA VAL A 66 0.91 23.83 -4.34
C VAL A 66 0.31 24.54 -3.14
N PRO A 67 0.20 25.90 -3.14
CA PRO A 67 -0.49 26.61 -2.08
C PRO A 67 -1.94 26.12 -1.90
N HIS A 68 -2.37 25.96 -0.64
CA HIS A 68 -3.70 25.43 -0.33
C HIS A 68 -4.84 26.20 -1.03
N ALA A 69 -4.74 27.53 -1.12
CA ALA A 69 -5.74 28.36 -1.79
C ALA A 69 -5.93 28.00 -3.28
N GLU A 70 -4.85 27.67 -4.00
CA GLU A 70 -4.92 27.29 -5.42
C GLU A 70 -5.55 25.90 -5.61
N ILE A 71 -5.35 25.00 -4.64
CA ILE A 71 -6.01 23.69 -4.64
C ILE A 71 -7.53 23.85 -4.41
N VAL A 72 -7.93 24.71 -3.48
CA VAL A 72 -9.35 24.99 -3.20
C VAL A 72 -10.03 25.61 -4.43
N GLU A 73 -9.41 26.62 -5.03
CA GLU A 73 -9.95 27.29 -6.22
C GLU A 73 -10.12 26.31 -7.40
N TRP A 74 -9.15 25.42 -7.61
CA TRP A 74 -9.24 24.37 -8.61
C TRP A 74 -10.37 23.38 -8.32
N MET A 75 -10.49 22.90 -7.07
CA MET A 75 -11.52 21.94 -6.66
C MET A 75 -12.94 22.53 -6.78
N ASP A 76 -13.11 23.81 -6.44
CA ASP A 76 -14.39 24.51 -6.56
C ASP A 76 -14.84 24.71 -8.02
N SER A 77 -13.89 24.69 -8.96
CA SER A 77 -14.17 24.83 -10.39
C SER A 77 -14.64 23.53 -11.06
N TRP A 78 -14.50 22.37 -10.41
CA TRP A 78 -14.82 21.07 -10.99
C TRP A 78 -16.30 20.95 -11.38
N GLY A 79 -16.55 20.51 -12.61
CA GLY A 79 -17.91 20.36 -13.14
C GLY A 79 -18.61 21.69 -13.49
N SER A 80 -17.89 22.82 -13.45
CA SER A 80 -18.37 24.09 -13.98
C SER A 80 -18.04 24.23 -15.47
N GLU A 81 -18.69 25.19 -16.15
CA GLU A 81 -18.35 25.53 -17.54
C GLU A 81 -16.93 26.11 -17.70
N HIS A 82 -16.30 26.53 -16.58
CA HIS A 82 -14.97 27.15 -16.54
C HIS A 82 -14.03 26.39 -15.59
N GLU A 83 -13.99 25.06 -15.69
CA GLU A 83 -13.09 24.23 -14.90
C GLU A 83 -11.62 24.65 -15.09
N LEU A 84 -10.93 24.91 -13.98
CA LEU A 84 -9.55 25.36 -13.95
C LEU A 84 -8.58 24.18 -14.19
N PRO A 85 -7.42 24.40 -14.82
CA PRO A 85 -6.41 23.37 -14.95
C PRO A 85 -5.82 23.00 -13.58
N ARG A 86 -5.38 21.75 -13.44
CA ARG A 86 -4.68 21.28 -12.23
C ARG A 86 -3.48 22.21 -11.92
N PRO A 87 -3.39 22.79 -10.71
CA PRO A 87 -2.31 23.68 -10.34
C PRO A 87 -0.97 22.91 -10.27
N ILE A 88 0.12 23.60 -10.62
CA ILE A 88 1.46 23.02 -10.73
C ILE A 88 2.25 23.35 -9.46
N PRO A 89 3.02 22.40 -8.89
CA PRO A 89 3.87 22.67 -7.74
C PRO A 89 4.82 23.85 -7.97
N LYS A 90 4.92 24.74 -6.98
CA LYS A 90 5.79 25.92 -6.98
C LYS A 90 6.85 25.71 -5.91
N LYS A 91 8.10 26.10 -6.20
CA LYS A 91 9.14 26.14 -5.16
C LYS A 91 8.68 27.09 -4.03
N PRO A 92 8.98 26.77 -2.76
CA PRO A 92 8.65 27.63 -1.64
C PRO A 92 9.27 29.02 -1.78
#